data_AF-A0A962X544-F1
#
_entry.id   AF-A0A962X544-F1
#
_cell.length_a   1.000
_cell.length_b   1.000
_cell.length_c   1.000
_cell.angle_alpha   90.00
_cell.angle_beta   90.00
_cell.angle_gamma   90.00
#
_symmetry.space_group_name_H-M   'P 1'
#
loop_
_entity.id
_entity.type
_entity.pdbx_description
1 polymer ?
#
loop_
_entity_poly.entity_id
_entity_poly.type
_entity_poly.pdbx_seq_one_letter_code
_entity_poly.pdbx_strand_id
1 'polypeptide(L)'
;VGTGMERSVAVDSGVTAVALRGGVVDSVDAGRIVVRVNDDETEAGEPGVDIYNLTKYTRSNQNTCINQRPLVKPGDIIARGDVLADGPSTDMGELALGQNMRIAFMAWNGYNFEDSILVSERVVQDDRFTTIHIEELTCMARDTKLGPEEITGDIPNVGESALAKLDESGIVYVGAEVKEGDILVGKVTPKGETQLTPEEKLLRAIFGEKAADVKDTSLRLSSGTAGTVIDVQVFTRDGVEKDARAQQIDQTEIERVKKDLDDQLRIMENDTFQRVERMLLGKVADGGPNRLKPGTKITKAYLGELERDTWLEIRLHSEEAAAQLETIAEQIKQQRDAFRERFEEKKRKLNTGDDLAPGVLKMVKVYVATKRRIQPGDKMAGRHGNKGVISTIVPVEDMPFDAEGVPVDVVLNPLGVPSRMNVGQVLETHLGWAAKGLGRRIGDMLEAKAKINDLREFLEKVYNSSGKKEDLSTFSDEEVVELCLNLCNGVPMATPVFDGATETEIRSMLELAQLPQSGQATLYDGRTGEAFERPITVGYMYMLKLNHLVDDKMHARSTGPYSLVTQQPLGGKAQFGGQRFGEMEV
;
A
#
# COMPACT_ATOMS: atom_id res chain seq x y z
N VAL A 1 20.44 2.43 -8.05
CA VAL A 1 20.91 2.32 -9.45
C VAL A 1 19.72 1.87 -10.29
N GLY A 2 19.21 2.71 -11.18
CA GLY A 2 18.10 2.43 -12.09
C GLY A 2 18.51 2.59 -13.54
N THR A 3 17.54 2.66 -14.44
CA THR A 3 17.74 2.84 -15.89
C THR A 3 17.11 4.11 -16.44
N GLY A 4 16.24 4.76 -15.66
CA GLY A 4 15.39 5.87 -16.08
C GLY A 4 14.00 5.41 -16.56
N MET A 5 13.80 4.10 -16.77
CA MET A 5 12.50 3.53 -17.15
C MET A 5 11.53 3.42 -15.97
N GLU A 6 12.04 3.50 -14.74
CA GLU A 6 11.29 3.27 -13.51
C GLU A 6 10.10 4.23 -13.37
N ARG A 7 10.28 5.50 -13.74
CA ARG A 7 9.19 6.51 -13.72
C ARG A 7 8.12 6.23 -14.76
N SER A 8 8.51 5.95 -16.01
CA SER A 8 7.55 5.63 -17.08
C SER A 8 6.71 4.42 -16.72
N VAL A 9 7.33 3.35 -16.20
CA VAL A 9 6.60 2.15 -15.79
C VAL A 9 5.65 2.44 -14.63
N ALA A 10 6.04 3.23 -13.63
CA ALA A 10 5.20 3.54 -12.48
C ALA A 10 3.99 4.44 -12.84
N VAL A 11 4.17 5.39 -13.76
CA VAL A 11 3.09 6.28 -14.24
C VAL A 11 2.13 5.54 -15.18
N ASP A 12 2.67 4.85 -16.20
CA ASP A 12 1.86 4.23 -17.26
C ASP A 12 1.10 2.96 -16.80
N SER A 13 1.52 2.35 -15.70
CA SER A 13 0.88 1.15 -15.16
C SER A 13 -0.44 1.41 -14.43
N GLY A 14 -0.75 2.66 -14.10
CA GLY A 14 -2.00 3.04 -13.41
C GLY A 14 -2.07 2.64 -11.93
N VAL A 15 -0.96 2.19 -11.34
CA VAL A 15 -0.87 1.88 -9.91
C VAL A 15 -0.68 3.14 -9.06
N THR A 16 -0.05 4.17 -9.62
CA THR A 16 0.10 5.49 -8.99
C THR A 16 -1.15 6.35 -9.23
N ALA A 17 -1.45 7.28 -8.33
CA ALA A 17 -2.48 8.29 -8.58
C ALA A 17 -1.83 9.48 -9.29
N VAL A 18 -2.25 9.75 -10.52
CA VAL A 18 -1.66 10.80 -11.39
C VAL A 18 -2.66 11.94 -11.56
N ALA A 19 -2.17 13.17 -11.52
CA ALA A 19 -2.97 14.37 -11.74
C ALA A 19 -3.48 14.44 -13.19
N LEU A 20 -4.81 14.45 -13.36
CA LEU A 20 -5.45 14.63 -14.66
C LEU A 20 -5.30 16.05 -15.19
N ARG A 21 -5.35 17.02 -14.26
CA ARG A 21 -5.27 18.47 -14.49
C ARG A 21 -4.33 19.11 -13.48
N GLY A 22 -3.69 20.21 -13.88
CA GLY A 22 -2.87 21.05 -13.03
C GLY A 22 -3.72 21.88 -12.05
N GLY A 23 -3.15 22.19 -10.89
CA GLY A 23 -3.88 22.87 -9.84
C GLY A 23 -3.11 23.06 -8.54
N VAL A 24 -3.85 23.38 -7.48
CA VAL A 24 -3.33 23.49 -6.12
C VAL A 24 -4.03 22.44 -5.25
N VAL A 25 -3.24 21.73 -4.45
CA VAL A 25 -3.76 20.73 -3.52
C VAL A 25 -4.52 21.43 -2.38
N ASP A 26 -5.83 21.21 -2.27
CA ASP A 26 -6.69 21.81 -1.24
C ASP A 26 -6.59 21.04 0.08
N SER A 27 -6.75 19.71 0.01
CA SER A 27 -6.65 18.85 1.18
C SER A 27 -6.08 17.47 0.82
N VAL A 28 -5.31 16.93 1.76
CA VAL A 28 -4.68 15.61 1.66
C VAL A 28 -5.06 14.81 2.89
N ASP A 29 -5.60 13.63 2.67
CA ASP A 29 -5.84 12.61 3.67
C ASP A 29 -5.18 11.30 3.21
N ALA A 30 -4.96 10.36 4.12
CA ALA A 30 -4.41 9.05 3.80
C ALA A 30 -5.27 8.27 2.80
N GLY A 31 -6.57 8.54 2.71
CA GLY A 31 -7.53 7.87 1.84
C GLY A 31 -7.98 8.66 0.60
N ARG A 32 -7.70 9.96 0.50
CA ARG A 32 -8.08 10.78 -0.65
C ARG A 32 -7.27 12.07 -0.76
N ILE A 33 -7.14 12.57 -1.97
CA ILE A 33 -6.48 13.85 -2.30
C ILE A 33 -7.48 14.71 -3.06
N VAL A 34 -7.64 15.97 -2.64
CA VAL A 34 -8.54 16.92 -3.29
C VAL A 34 -7.71 18.04 -3.90
N VAL A 35 -7.85 18.20 -5.21
CA VAL A 35 -7.14 19.19 -6.02
C VAL A 35 -8.13 20.22 -6.50
N ARG A 36 -7.82 21.50 -6.26
CA ARG A 36 -8.50 22.62 -6.91
C ARG A 36 -7.79 22.89 -8.23
N VAL A 37 -8.52 22.73 -9.32
CA VAL A 37 -7.99 22.83 -10.68
C VAL A 37 -7.74 24.29 -11.04
N ASN A 38 -6.74 24.54 -11.89
CA ASN A 38 -6.50 25.87 -12.44
C ASN A 38 -7.66 26.32 -13.34
N ASP A 39 -7.99 27.61 -13.31
CA ASP A 39 -9.07 28.18 -14.14
C ASP A 39 -8.82 27.94 -15.64
N ASP A 40 -7.55 27.90 -16.08
CA ASP A 40 -7.16 27.68 -17.47
C ASP A 40 -7.44 26.25 -17.99
N GLU A 41 -7.51 25.28 -17.09
CA GLU A 41 -7.74 23.85 -17.41
C GLU A 41 -9.19 23.40 -17.10
N THR A 42 -10.05 24.33 -16.70
CA THR A 42 -11.44 24.04 -16.34
C THR A 42 -12.37 24.33 -17.53
N GLU A 43 -13.07 23.32 -18.03
CA GLU A 43 -14.10 23.51 -19.06
C GLU A 43 -15.39 24.10 -18.46
N ALA A 44 -16.11 24.88 -19.27
CA ALA A 44 -17.37 25.52 -18.83
C ALA A 44 -18.44 24.46 -18.53
N GLY A 45 -18.81 24.33 -17.25
CA GLY A 45 -19.82 23.38 -16.76
C GLY A 45 -19.27 22.19 -15.98
N GLU A 46 -17.94 22.00 -15.97
CA GLU A 46 -17.30 20.99 -15.12
C GLU A 46 -17.04 21.53 -13.70
N PRO A 47 -17.06 20.65 -12.67
CA PRO A 47 -16.54 21.03 -11.37
C PRO A 47 -15.04 21.29 -11.47
N GLY A 48 -14.58 22.47 -11.04
CA GLY A 48 -13.16 22.87 -10.97
C GLY A 48 -12.38 22.16 -9.85
N VAL A 49 -12.75 20.90 -9.56
CA VAL A 49 -12.25 20.12 -8.43
C VAL A 49 -12.11 18.67 -8.86
N ASP A 50 -10.91 18.13 -8.67
CA ASP A 50 -10.63 16.72 -8.86
C ASP A 50 -10.43 16.05 -7.50
N ILE A 51 -11.19 14.96 -7.28
CA ILE A 51 -11.07 14.14 -6.07
C ILE A 51 -10.47 12.79 -6.47
N TYR A 52 -9.28 12.52 -5.93
CA TYR A 52 -8.55 11.28 -6.12
C TYR A 52 -8.73 10.40 -4.88
N ASN A 53 -9.63 9.42 -4.97
CA ASN A 53 -9.82 8.42 -3.92
C ASN A 53 -8.71 7.37 -3.99
N LEU A 54 -7.94 7.25 -2.92
CA LEU A 54 -6.79 6.34 -2.85
C LEU A 54 -7.22 4.93 -2.44
N THR A 55 -6.62 3.93 -3.08
CA THR A 55 -6.82 2.52 -2.74
C THR A 55 -6.01 2.17 -1.49
N LYS A 56 -6.67 1.70 -0.42
CA LYS A 56 -6.01 1.36 0.86
C LYS A 56 -6.12 -0.12 1.15
N TYR A 57 -4.99 -0.74 1.50
CA TYR A 57 -4.86 -2.12 1.98
C TYR A 57 -5.80 -3.12 1.29
N THR A 58 -5.83 -3.11 -0.04
CA THR A 58 -6.70 -3.98 -0.86
C THR A 58 -5.93 -5.21 -1.33
N ARG A 59 -6.62 -6.35 -1.40
CA ARG A 59 -6.05 -7.62 -1.87
C ARG A 59 -5.74 -7.56 -3.37
N SER A 60 -4.57 -8.04 -3.76
CA SER A 60 -4.23 -8.36 -5.16
C SER A 60 -4.60 -9.79 -5.52
N ASN A 61 -4.58 -10.12 -6.82
CA ASN A 61 -4.83 -11.48 -7.31
C ASN A 61 -3.85 -12.53 -6.73
N GLN A 62 -2.62 -12.13 -6.39
CA GLN A 62 -1.60 -12.99 -5.80
C GLN A 62 -1.55 -12.90 -4.27
N ASN A 63 -2.63 -12.43 -3.64
CA ASN A 63 -2.75 -12.22 -2.19
C ASN A 63 -1.71 -11.24 -1.61
N THR A 64 -1.15 -10.35 -2.42
CA THR A 64 -0.30 -9.24 -1.96
C THR A 64 -1.16 -8.02 -1.60
N CYS A 65 -0.55 -7.04 -0.95
CA CYS A 65 -1.22 -5.79 -0.59
C CYS A 65 -1.04 -4.70 -1.66
N ILE A 66 -2.16 -4.13 -2.12
CA ILE A 66 -2.22 -2.90 -2.90
C ILE A 66 -2.59 -1.77 -1.94
N ASN A 67 -1.67 -0.83 -1.75
CA ASN A 67 -1.91 0.33 -0.90
C ASN A 67 -1.24 1.56 -1.51
N GLN A 68 -2.02 2.62 -1.68
CA GLN A 68 -1.53 3.91 -2.12
C GLN A 68 -1.20 4.83 -0.94
N ARG A 69 -0.21 5.71 -1.11
CA ARG A 69 0.25 6.67 -0.11
C ARG A 69 0.38 8.05 -0.74
N PRO A 70 -0.26 9.10 -0.18
CA PRO A 70 -0.13 10.45 -0.72
C PRO A 70 1.32 10.94 -0.59
N LEU A 71 1.80 11.64 -1.62
CA LEU A 71 3.12 12.28 -1.66
C LEU A 71 3.02 13.78 -1.43
N VAL A 72 1.98 14.39 -2.01
CA VAL A 72 1.76 15.83 -1.97
C VAL A 72 1.26 16.31 -0.61
N LYS A 73 1.49 17.58 -0.30
CA LYS A 73 1.03 18.28 0.89
C LYS A 73 -0.03 19.33 0.52
N PRO A 74 -0.90 19.74 1.47
CA PRO A 74 -1.83 20.83 1.23
C PRO A 74 -1.09 22.12 0.87
N GLY A 75 -1.48 22.75 -0.24
CA GLY A 75 -0.84 23.96 -0.77
C GLY A 75 0.17 23.74 -1.88
N ASP A 76 0.56 22.49 -2.16
CA ASP A 76 1.49 22.19 -3.26
C ASP A 76 0.86 22.53 -4.62
N ILE A 77 1.68 23.08 -5.51
CA ILE A 77 1.30 23.37 -6.90
C ILE A 77 1.69 22.16 -7.74
N ILE A 78 0.73 21.60 -8.46
CA ILE A 78 0.91 20.40 -9.27
C ILE A 78 0.64 20.70 -10.75
N ALA A 79 1.40 20.05 -11.62
CA ALA A 79 1.17 20.07 -13.05
C ALA A 79 0.38 18.82 -13.49
N ARG A 80 -0.22 18.90 -14.68
CA ARG A 80 -0.84 17.74 -15.33
C ARG A 80 0.20 16.64 -15.53
N GLY A 81 -0.12 15.42 -15.09
CA GLY A 81 0.77 14.26 -15.19
C GLY A 81 1.67 14.03 -13.97
N ASP A 82 1.61 14.89 -12.95
CA ASP A 82 2.36 14.67 -11.70
C ASP A 82 1.76 13.54 -10.85
N VAL A 83 2.63 12.82 -10.15
CA VAL A 83 2.23 11.71 -9.27
C VAL A 83 1.82 12.27 -7.91
N LEU A 84 0.54 12.13 -7.58
CA LEU A 84 -0.06 12.60 -6.33
C LEU A 84 0.09 11.58 -5.21
N ALA A 85 0.05 10.29 -5.54
CA ALA A 85 0.21 9.20 -4.59
C ALA A 85 0.97 8.03 -5.21
N ASP A 86 1.92 7.50 -4.45
CA ASP A 86 2.59 6.24 -4.76
C ASP A 86 1.66 5.05 -4.54
N GLY A 87 1.87 3.98 -5.29
CA GLY A 87 1.20 2.70 -5.11
C GLY A 87 2.11 1.63 -4.48
N PRO A 88 1.71 0.36 -4.49
CA PRO A 88 2.60 -0.74 -4.12
C PRO A 88 3.86 -0.75 -4.97
N SER A 89 5.02 -0.84 -4.30
CA SER A 89 6.32 -0.92 -4.95
C SER A 89 6.64 0.27 -5.87
N THR A 90 6.19 1.48 -5.50
CA THR A 90 6.68 2.74 -6.08
C THR A 90 7.17 3.67 -4.96
N ASP A 91 8.11 4.54 -5.28
CA ASP A 91 8.69 5.54 -4.38
C ASP A 91 8.94 6.83 -5.16
N MET A 92 8.31 7.93 -4.75
CA MET A 92 8.34 9.24 -5.42
C MET A 92 8.02 9.18 -6.92
N GLY A 93 7.08 8.31 -7.31
CA GLY A 93 6.70 8.13 -8.71
C GLY A 93 7.67 7.27 -9.54
N GLU A 94 8.68 6.65 -8.93
CA GLU A 94 9.56 5.66 -9.56
C GLU A 94 9.22 4.23 -9.11
N LEU A 95 9.42 3.25 -10.00
CA LEU A 95 9.25 1.84 -9.67
C LEU A 95 10.31 1.34 -8.66
N ALA A 96 9.84 0.89 -7.50
CA ALA A 96 10.65 0.39 -6.39
C ALA A 96 10.22 -1.03 -5.96
N LEU A 97 10.56 -2.06 -6.77
CA LEU A 97 10.21 -3.48 -6.54
C LEU A 97 10.86 -4.17 -5.32
N GLY A 98 11.95 -3.62 -4.81
CA GLY A 98 12.80 -4.19 -3.78
C GLY A 98 13.57 -3.11 -3.04
N GLN A 99 14.71 -3.47 -2.46
CA GLN A 99 15.49 -2.53 -1.65
C GLN A 99 17.00 -2.66 -1.90
N ASN A 100 17.69 -1.53 -1.84
CA ASN A 100 19.15 -1.48 -1.93
C ASN A 100 19.77 -1.96 -0.61
N MET A 101 20.56 -3.03 -0.66
CA MET A 101 21.22 -3.61 0.51
C MET A 101 22.73 -3.45 0.40
N ARG A 102 23.41 -3.28 1.54
CA ARG A 102 24.88 -3.31 1.55
C ARG A 102 25.37 -4.75 1.40
N ILE A 103 26.05 -5.05 0.30
CA ILE A 103 26.51 -6.40 -0.05
C ILE A 103 28.03 -6.49 0.02
N ALA A 104 28.53 -7.64 0.46
CA ALA A 104 29.93 -8.05 0.28
C ALA A 104 30.03 -9.37 -0.51
N PHE A 105 30.97 -9.42 -1.46
CA PHE A 105 31.28 -10.64 -2.22
C PHE A 105 32.45 -11.41 -1.57
N MET A 106 32.14 -12.35 -0.69
CA MET A 106 33.12 -13.19 -0.02
C MET A 106 32.51 -14.53 0.40
N ALA A 107 33.34 -15.55 0.61
CA ALA A 107 32.87 -16.79 1.23
C ALA A 107 32.70 -16.59 2.74
N TRP A 108 31.64 -17.15 3.33
CA TRP A 108 31.39 -17.05 4.76
C TRP A 108 31.00 -18.41 5.36
N ASN A 109 31.98 -19.13 5.92
CA ASN A 109 31.80 -20.36 6.70
C ASN A 109 30.83 -21.41 6.09
N GLY A 110 30.71 -21.45 4.75
CA GLY A 110 29.79 -22.34 4.04
C GLY A 110 28.31 -21.92 4.05
N TYR A 111 27.93 -20.84 4.74
CA TYR A 111 26.55 -20.38 4.79
C TYR A 111 26.04 -19.82 3.46
N ASN A 112 26.94 -19.30 2.62
CA ASN A 112 26.63 -18.89 1.26
C ASN A 112 27.10 -19.93 0.22
N PHE A 113 27.08 -21.21 0.57
CA PHE A 113 27.39 -22.29 -0.35
C PHE A 113 26.37 -22.36 -1.50
N GLU A 114 26.84 -22.70 -2.70
CA GLU A 114 26.10 -22.60 -3.97
C GLU A 114 25.48 -21.20 -4.14
N ASP A 115 24.15 -21.13 -4.12
CA ASP A 115 23.34 -19.94 -4.30
C ASP A 115 22.71 -19.48 -2.98
N SER A 116 23.18 -20.00 -1.85
CA SER A 116 22.67 -19.59 -0.56
C SER A 116 23.04 -18.14 -0.25
N ILE A 117 22.12 -17.42 0.37
CA ILE A 117 22.30 -16.02 0.75
C ILE A 117 22.33 -15.95 2.28
N LEU A 118 23.34 -15.27 2.80
CA LEU A 118 23.43 -14.93 4.21
C LEU A 118 22.93 -13.51 4.41
N VAL A 119 22.04 -13.32 5.39
CA VAL A 119 21.40 -12.03 5.68
C VAL A 119 21.70 -11.63 7.13
N SER A 120 21.97 -10.36 7.37
CA SER A 120 22.11 -9.79 8.71
C SER A 120 20.76 -9.70 9.42
N GLU A 121 20.77 -9.91 10.73
CA GLU A 121 19.63 -9.68 11.61
C GLU A 121 19.10 -8.23 11.50
N ARG A 122 19.98 -7.25 11.23
CA ARG A 122 19.59 -5.84 11.04
C ARG A 122 18.48 -5.69 10.00
N VAL A 123 18.56 -6.46 8.90
CA VAL A 123 17.57 -6.43 7.81
C VAL A 123 16.18 -6.86 8.28
N VAL A 124 16.14 -7.77 9.25
CA VAL A 124 14.91 -8.28 9.86
C VAL A 124 14.38 -7.31 10.92
N GLN A 125 15.27 -6.74 11.72
CA GLN A 125 14.94 -5.74 12.75
C GLN A 125 14.35 -4.46 12.12
N ASP A 126 14.92 -4.02 11.00
CA ASP A 126 14.45 -2.86 10.23
C ASP A 126 13.18 -3.15 9.41
N ASP A 127 12.61 -4.36 9.49
CA ASP A 127 11.41 -4.80 8.75
C ASP A 127 11.47 -4.55 7.21
N ARG A 128 12.68 -4.54 6.64
CA ARG A 128 12.95 -4.13 5.24
C ARG A 128 12.29 -5.00 4.18
N PHE A 129 12.29 -6.32 4.40
CA PHE A 129 11.68 -7.30 3.49
C PHE A 129 10.43 -7.95 4.11
N THR A 130 9.76 -7.24 5.02
CA THR A 130 8.48 -7.66 5.57
C THR A 130 7.37 -7.33 4.60
N THR A 131 6.63 -8.35 4.17
CA THR A 131 5.56 -8.23 3.16
C THR A 131 4.20 -8.37 3.81
N ILE A 132 3.22 -7.59 3.33
CA ILE A 132 1.82 -7.70 3.75
C ILE A 132 1.09 -8.57 2.73
N HIS A 133 0.50 -9.65 3.23
CA HIS A 133 -0.34 -10.56 2.46
C HIS A 133 -1.78 -10.43 2.92
N ILE A 134 -2.72 -10.38 1.98
CA ILE A 134 -4.14 -10.27 2.28
C ILE A 134 -4.83 -11.49 1.67
N GLU A 135 -5.39 -12.31 2.55
CA GLU A 135 -6.15 -13.50 2.17
C GLU A 135 -7.64 -13.21 2.28
N GLU A 136 -8.39 -13.59 1.24
CA GLU A 136 -9.86 -13.53 1.23
C GLU A 136 -10.40 -14.91 1.58
N LEU A 137 -11.13 -14.99 2.69
CA LEU A 137 -11.78 -16.20 3.15
C LEU A 137 -13.29 -15.99 3.02
N THR A 138 -13.98 -16.96 2.43
CA THR A 138 -15.41 -16.83 2.10
C THR A 138 -16.23 -17.89 2.83
N CYS A 139 -17.32 -17.46 3.45
CA CYS A 139 -18.32 -18.31 4.07
C CYS A 139 -19.66 -18.09 3.36
N MET A 140 -20.32 -19.17 2.94
CA MET A 140 -21.61 -19.12 2.27
C MET A 140 -22.64 -19.88 3.10
N ALA A 141 -23.75 -19.21 3.41
CA ALA A 141 -24.93 -19.84 3.99
C ALA A 141 -25.89 -20.22 2.86
N ARG A 142 -26.18 -21.53 2.75
CA ARG A 142 -27.02 -22.08 1.69
C ARG A 142 -28.34 -22.59 2.21
N ASP A 143 -29.34 -22.54 1.35
CA ASP A 143 -30.59 -23.26 1.56
C ASP A 143 -30.40 -24.74 1.21
N THR A 144 -30.58 -25.62 2.19
CA THR A 144 -30.43 -27.07 2.02
C THR A 144 -31.78 -27.76 2.10
N LYS A 145 -31.86 -29.01 1.65
CA LYS A 145 -33.10 -29.80 1.72
C LYS A 145 -33.61 -30.01 3.16
N LEU A 146 -32.73 -29.93 4.15
CA LEU A 146 -33.07 -30.12 5.57
C LEU A 146 -33.43 -28.80 6.26
N GLY A 147 -33.24 -27.66 5.58
CA GLY A 147 -33.45 -26.32 6.11
C GLY A 147 -32.33 -25.35 5.69
N PRO A 148 -32.53 -24.06 5.93
CA PRO A 148 -31.50 -23.05 5.67
C PRO A 148 -30.32 -23.19 6.62
N GLU A 149 -29.11 -23.01 6.11
CA GLU A 149 -27.94 -22.76 6.95
C GLU A 149 -27.99 -21.33 7.49
N GLU A 150 -27.59 -21.17 8.75
CA GLU A 150 -27.63 -19.88 9.44
C GLU A 150 -26.22 -19.44 9.84
N ILE A 151 -25.99 -18.13 9.75
CA ILE A 151 -24.78 -17.48 10.29
C ILE A 151 -25.17 -16.95 11.66
N THR A 152 -24.55 -17.48 12.71
CA THR A 152 -24.89 -17.17 14.11
C THR A 152 -23.71 -17.40 15.02
N GLY A 153 -23.66 -16.66 16.14
CA GLY A 153 -22.71 -16.88 17.22
C GLY A 153 -23.05 -18.08 18.12
N ASP A 154 -24.24 -18.67 17.99
CA ASP A 154 -24.66 -19.85 18.75
C ASP A 154 -24.17 -21.15 18.08
N ILE A 155 -22.94 -21.56 18.40
CA ILE A 155 -22.26 -22.69 17.77
C ILE A 155 -22.18 -23.87 18.76
N PRO A 156 -22.65 -25.08 18.39
CA PRO A 156 -22.64 -26.22 19.30
C PRO A 156 -21.21 -26.69 19.64
N ASN A 157 -20.99 -27.06 20.89
CA ASN A 157 -19.73 -27.63 21.40
C ASN A 157 -18.50 -26.70 21.30
N VAL A 158 -18.71 -25.38 21.22
CA VAL A 158 -17.64 -24.37 21.21
C VAL A 158 -17.65 -23.61 22.54
N GLY A 159 -16.49 -23.47 23.18
CA GLY A 159 -16.37 -22.72 24.44
C GLY A 159 -16.45 -21.21 24.23
N GLU A 160 -16.90 -20.47 25.25
CA GLU A 160 -17.07 -19.01 25.22
C GLU A 160 -15.80 -18.26 24.80
N SER A 161 -14.61 -18.78 25.12
CA SER A 161 -13.33 -18.18 24.75
C SER A 161 -13.12 -18.08 23.23
N ALA A 162 -13.66 -19.02 22.46
CA ALA A 162 -13.58 -19.02 21.00
C ALA A 162 -14.65 -18.11 20.38
N LEU A 163 -15.77 -17.90 21.08
CA LEU A 163 -16.85 -17.00 20.65
C LEU A 163 -16.55 -15.52 20.97
N ALA A 164 -15.63 -15.25 21.89
CA ALA A 164 -15.30 -13.89 22.33
C ALA A 164 -14.84 -12.93 21.21
N LYS A 165 -14.40 -13.46 20.06
CA LYS A 165 -13.96 -12.67 18.90
C LYS A 165 -15.07 -12.40 17.88
N LEU A 166 -16.23 -13.05 18.04
CA LEU A 166 -17.38 -12.90 17.17
C LEU A 166 -18.33 -11.85 17.73
N ASP A 167 -18.99 -11.14 16.83
CA ASP A 167 -20.10 -10.25 17.16
C ASP A 167 -21.40 -11.03 17.42
N GLU A 168 -22.46 -10.30 17.76
CA GLU A 168 -23.79 -10.88 18.00
C GLU A 168 -24.37 -11.61 16.77
N SER A 169 -23.89 -11.28 15.56
CA SER A 169 -24.28 -11.95 14.31
C SER A 169 -23.41 -13.18 14.01
N GLY A 170 -22.40 -13.49 14.83
CA GLY A 170 -21.48 -14.61 14.62
C GLY A 170 -20.34 -14.31 13.65
N ILE A 171 -20.01 -13.04 13.41
CA ILE A 171 -18.96 -12.61 12.49
C ILE A 171 -17.82 -11.95 13.27
N VAL A 172 -16.57 -12.23 12.88
CA VAL A 172 -15.39 -11.67 13.55
C VAL A 172 -15.32 -10.14 13.45
N TYR A 173 -14.88 -9.48 14.53
CA TYR A 173 -14.66 -8.04 14.54
C TYR A 173 -13.50 -7.62 13.62
N VAL A 174 -13.68 -6.51 12.90
CA VAL A 174 -12.58 -5.84 12.19
C VAL A 174 -11.56 -5.31 13.20
N GLY A 175 -10.29 -5.63 12.98
CA GLY A 175 -9.19 -5.33 13.90
C GLY A 175 -8.83 -6.48 14.85
N ALA A 176 -9.62 -7.56 14.89
CA ALA A 176 -9.29 -8.71 15.73
C ALA A 176 -8.04 -9.45 15.22
N GLU A 177 -7.12 -9.76 16.14
CA GLU A 177 -6.00 -10.66 15.86
C GLU A 177 -6.46 -12.11 15.96
N VAL A 178 -6.30 -12.85 14.86
CA VAL A 178 -6.75 -14.22 14.68
C VAL A 178 -5.57 -15.15 14.47
N LYS A 179 -5.65 -16.33 15.08
CA LYS A 179 -4.66 -17.39 14.99
C LYS A 179 -5.28 -18.62 14.32
N GLU A 180 -4.44 -19.56 13.96
CA GLU A 180 -4.85 -20.85 13.43
C GLU A 180 -5.99 -21.48 14.26
N GLY A 181 -7.05 -21.91 13.57
CA GLY A 181 -8.19 -22.57 14.19
C GLY A 181 -9.27 -21.65 14.79
N ASP A 182 -9.01 -20.35 14.91
CA ASP A 182 -10.00 -19.37 15.35
C ASP A 182 -11.17 -19.29 14.35
N ILE A 183 -12.38 -19.07 14.88
CA ILE A 183 -13.60 -18.95 14.08
C ILE A 183 -13.70 -17.53 13.55
N LEU A 184 -13.85 -17.39 12.23
CA LEU A 184 -14.04 -16.10 11.56
C LEU A 184 -15.52 -15.80 11.30
N VAL A 185 -16.28 -16.84 10.94
CA VAL A 185 -17.73 -16.75 10.70
C VAL A 185 -18.37 -18.01 11.24
N GLY A 186 -19.20 -17.86 12.27
CA GLY A 186 -20.03 -18.91 12.83
C GLY A 186 -21.08 -19.36 11.83
N LYS A 187 -21.10 -20.64 11.47
CA LYS A 187 -22.09 -21.21 10.56
C LYS A 187 -22.61 -22.54 11.10
N VAL A 188 -23.93 -22.65 11.16
CA VAL A 188 -24.62 -23.87 11.58
C VAL A 188 -25.42 -24.45 10.42
N THR A 189 -25.29 -25.77 10.24
CA THR A 189 -26.03 -26.51 9.21
C THR A 189 -27.02 -27.46 9.89
N PRO A 190 -28.32 -27.43 9.52
CA PRO A 190 -29.30 -28.41 9.98
C PRO A 190 -28.84 -29.84 9.66
N LYS A 191 -28.86 -30.70 10.68
CA LYS A 191 -28.42 -32.09 10.57
C LYS A 191 -29.63 -33.01 10.72
N GLY A 192 -29.73 -34.01 9.83
CA GLY A 192 -30.73 -35.07 9.97
C GLY A 192 -30.47 -35.95 11.19
N GLU A 193 -31.52 -36.62 11.67
CA GLU A 193 -31.44 -37.50 12.82
C GLU A 193 -30.49 -38.68 12.55
N THR A 194 -29.35 -38.72 13.24
CA THR A 194 -28.39 -39.82 13.13
C THR A 194 -28.72 -40.90 14.15
N GLN A 195 -28.83 -42.16 13.70
CA GLN A 195 -28.92 -43.31 14.61
C GLN A 195 -27.60 -43.45 15.38
N LEU A 196 -27.62 -43.08 16.65
CA LEU A 196 -26.48 -43.22 17.56
C LEU A 196 -26.26 -44.69 17.92
N THR A 197 -25.00 -45.05 18.13
CA THR A 197 -24.60 -46.35 18.69
C THR A 197 -25.12 -46.50 20.13
N PRO A 198 -25.32 -47.74 20.63
CA PRO A 198 -25.74 -47.97 22.03
C PRO A 198 -24.84 -47.26 23.05
N GLU A 199 -23.53 -47.19 22.77
CA GLU A 199 -22.52 -46.53 23.60
C GLU A 199 -22.72 -45.00 23.65
N GLU A 200 -22.94 -44.36 22.50
CA GLU A 200 -23.24 -42.92 22.43
C GLU A 200 -24.59 -42.58 23.08
N LYS A 201 -25.59 -43.46 22.92
CA LYS A 201 -26.89 -43.31 23.60
C LYS A 201 -26.73 -43.38 25.12
N LEU A 202 -25.92 -44.31 25.62
CA LEU A 202 -25.64 -44.44 27.05
C LEU A 202 -24.90 -43.20 27.57
N LEU A 203 -23.88 -42.72 26.86
CA LEU A 203 -23.14 -41.50 27.23
C LEU A 203 -24.07 -40.29 27.32
N ARG A 204 -24.94 -40.07 26.32
CA ARG A 204 -25.93 -38.98 26.38
C ARG A 204 -26.91 -39.13 27.53
N ALA A 205 -27.35 -40.35 27.83
CA ALA A 205 -28.23 -40.60 28.98
C ALA A 205 -27.54 -40.30 30.32
N ILE A 206 -26.23 -40.55 30.43
CA ILE A 206 -25.43 -40.26 31.63
C ILE A 206 -25.22 -38.75 31.80
N PHE A 207 -24.81 -38.04 30.74
CA PHE A 207 -24.46 -36.62 30.82
C PHE A 207 -25.64 -35.66 30.58
N GLY A 208 -26.80 -36.17 30.16
CA GLY A 208 -27.97 -35.35 29.85
C GLY A 208 -27.78 -34.40 28.65
N GLU A 209 -26.75 -34.63 27.83
CA GLU A 209 -26.49 -33.83 26.64
C GLU A 209 -27.61 -34.05 25.60
N LYS A 210 -28.35 -32.97 25.30
CA LYS A 210 -29.35 -32.99 24.23
C LYS A 210 -28.65 -33.17 22.88
N ALA A 211 -29.31 -33.87 21.97
CA ALA A 211 -28.88 -33.89 20.58
C ALA A 211 -28.89 -32.45 20.04
N ALA A 212 -27.75 -31.94 19.61
CA ALA A 212 -27.75 -30.76 18.75
C ALA A 212 -28.27 -31.19 17.37
N ASP A 213 -29.41 -30.63 16.97
CA ASP A 213 -30.01 -30.83 15.64
C ASP A 213 -29.24 -30.08 14.53
N VAL A 214 -28.17 -29.39 14.92
CA VAL A 214 -27.30 -28.59 14.05
C VAL A 214 -25.85 -29.06 14.16
N LYS A 215 -25.11 -28.89 13.07
CA LYS A 215 -23.67 -29.19 12.97
C LYS A 215 -22.89 -27.88 12.74
N ASP A 216 -21.77 -27.74 13.45
CA ASP A 216 -20.77 -26.69 13.17
C ASP A 216 -20.16 -26.89 11.77
N THR A 217 -20.37 -25.91 10.90
CA THR A 217 -19.71 -25.79 9.59
C THR A 217 -19.06 -24.41 9.41
N SER A 218 -18.68 -23.79 10.53
CA SER A 218 -18.11 -22.45 10.62
C SER A 218 -16.82 -22.31 9.81
N LEU A 219 -16.59 -21.10 9.31
CA LEU A 219 -15.34 -20.73 8.67
C LEU A 219 -14.28 -20.49 9.74
N ARG A 220 -13.17 -21.21 9.65
CA ARG A 220 -12.02 -21.08 10.56
C ARG A 220 -10.77 -20.66 9.78
N LEU A 221 -9.84 -19.98 10.46
CA LEU A 221 -8.57 -19.60 9.86
C LEU A 221 -7.72 -20.85 9.56
N SER A 222 -7.09 -20.86 8.39
CA SER A 222 -6.22 -21.94 7.91
C SER A 222 -5.01 -22.16 8.82
N SER A 223 -4.50 -23.39 8.80
CA SER A 223 -3.33 -23.78 9.58
C SER A 223 -2.06 -23.04 9.15
N GLY A 224 -1.28 -22.55 10.11
CA GLY A 224 -0.03 -21.82 9.86
C GLY A 224 -0.19 -20.34 9.46
N THR A 225 -1.42 -19.83 9.39
CA THR A 225 -1.68 -18.40 9.14
C THR A 225 -2.09 -17.72 10.45
N ALA A 226 -1.49 -16.57 10.73
CA ALA A 226 -1.90 -15.68 11.82
C ALA A 226 -1.89 -14.25 11.28
N GLY A 227 -2.90 -13.47 11.65
CA GLY A 227 -3.06 -12.14 11.09
C GLY A 227 -4.14 -11.33 11.76
N THR A 228 -4.40 -10.16 11.21
CA THR A 228 -5.43 -9.24 11.69
C THR A 228 -6.54 -9.17 10.65
N VAL A 229 -7.79 -9.25 11.10
CA VAL A 229 -8.95 -9.02 10.22
C VAL A 229 -8.97 -7.55 9.84
N ILE A 230 -8.86 -7.24 8.54
CA ILE A 230 -8.83 -5.86 8.05
C ILE A 230 -10.19 -5.38 7.54
N ASP A 231 -10.98 -6.28 6.98
CA ASP A 231 -12.26 -5.94 6.36
C ASP A 231 -13.19 -7.15 6.36
N VAL A 232 -14.49 -6.88 6.42
CA VAL A 232 -15.55 -7.87 6.41
C VAL A 232 -16.68 -7.35 5.53
N GLN A 233 -17.01 -8.12 4.50
CA GLN A 233 -18.11 -7.79 3.58
C GLN A 233 -19.22 -8.82 3.72
N VAL A 234 -20.45 -8.34 3.85
CA VAL A 234 -21.65 -9.17 4.00
C VAL A 234 -22.56 -8.90 2.82
N PHE A 235 -22.75 -9.92 1.98
CA PHE A 235 -23.68 -9.88 0.86
C PHE A 235 -24.95 -10.63 1.23
N THR A 236 -26.09 -9.98 1.04
CA THR A 236 -27.40 -10.54 1.42
C THR A 236 -28.30 -10.58 0.21
N ARG A 237 -28.89 -11.75 -0.05
CA ARG A 237 -29.84 -11.92 -1.17
C ARG A 237 -31.07 -11.04 -0.96
N ASP A 238 -31.58 -10.49 -2.06
CA ASP A 238 -32.84 -9.75 -2.07
C ASP A 238 -34.02 -10.59 -1.51
N GLY A 239 -34.77 -10.00 -0.57
CA GLY A 239 -35.85 -10.65 0.17
C GLY A 239 -35.45 -11.34 1.48
N VAL A 240 -34.16 -11.42 1.82
CA VAL A 240 -33.68 -11.84 3.15
C VAL A 240 -33.46 -10.60 4.02
N GLU A 241 -33.87 -10.65 5.29
CA GLU A 241 -33.66 -9.55 6.22
C GLU A 241 -32.15 -9.34 6.49
N LYS A 242 -31.71 -8.08 6.45
CA LYS A 242 -30.32 -7.70 6.70
C LYS A 242 -30.03 -7.72 8.19
N ASP A 243 -28.98 -8.42 8.60
CA ASP A 243 -28.51 -8.45 9.99
C ASP A 243 -28.02 -7.07 10.45
N ALA A 244 -27.93 -6.89 11.77
CA ALA A 244 -27.38 -5.67 12.38
C ALA A 244 -26.01 -5.28 11.79
N ARG A 245 -25.15 -6.28 11.53
CA ARG A 245 -23.82 -6.05 10.93
C ARG A 245 -23.89 -5.53 9.50
N ALA A 246 -24.77 -6.07 8.67
CA ALA A 246 -24.95 -5.62 7.28
C ALA A 246 -25.47 -4.18 7.23
N GLN A 247 -26.44 -3.84 8.11
CA GLN A 247 -26.97 -2.48 8.21
C GLN A 247 -25.91 -1.45 8.64
N GLN A 248 -25.01 -1.82 9.56
CA GLN A 248 -23.89 -0.96 9.97
C GLN A 248 -22.91 -0.67 8.81
N ILE A 249 -22.60 -1.68 8.00
CA ILE A 249 -21.71 -1.54 6.84
C ILE A 249 -22.33 -0.60 5.81
N ASP A 250 -23.60 -0.81 5.45
CA ASP A 250 -24.32 0.04 4.50
C ASP A 250 -24.36 1.51 4.95
N GLN A 251 -24.61 1.74 6.25
CA GLN A 251 -24.63 3.09 6.83
C GLN A 251 -23.26 3.78 6.71
N THR A 252 -22.17 3.05 6.96
CA THR A 252 -20.81 3.58 6.85
C THR A 252 -20.47 3.98 5.41
N GLU A 253 -20.89 3.17 4.43
CA GLU A 253 -20.69 3.49 3.01
C GLU A 253 -21.53 4.69 2.55
N ILE A 254 -22.77 4.83 3.05
CA ILE A 254 -23.61 6.00 2.79
C ILE A 254 -22.95 7.28 3.31
N GLU A 255 -22.37 7.24 4.52
CA GLU A 255 -21.67 8.38 5.11
C GLU A 255 -20.43 8.79 4.30
N ARG A 256 -19.68 7.82 3.78
CA ARG A 256 -18.54 8.07 2.90
C ARG A 256 -18.98 8.78 1.61
N VAL A 257 -20.01 8.26 0.95
CA VAL A 257 -20.56 8.86 -0.27
C VAL A 257 -21.05 10.29 -0.01
N LYS A 258 -21.69 10.53 1.14
CA LYS A 258 -22.15 11.86 1.54
C LYS A 258 -20.98 12.83 1.67
N LYS A 259 -19.91 12.42 2.37
CA LYS A 259 -18.71 13.24 2.58
C LYS A 259 -18.09 13.70 1.26
N ASP A 260 -17.98 12.79 0.28
CA ASP A 260 -17.43 13.13 -1.04
C ASP A 260 -18.29 14.17 -1.78
N LEU A 261 -19.61 14.04 -1.74
CA LEU A 261 -20.52 15.01 -2.36
C LEU A 261 -20.49 16.36 -1.64
N ASP A 262 -20.42 16.36 -0.31
CA ASP A 262 -20.35 17.57 0.51
C ASP A 262 -19.07 18.37 0.24
N ASP A 263 -17.92 17.70 0.05
CA ASP A 263 -16.66 18.39 -0.29
C ASP A 263 -16.66 18.95 -1.72
N GLN A 264 -17.23 18.22 -2.69
CA GLN A 264 -17.42 18.74 -4.05
C GLN A 264 -18.28 20.01 -4.02
N LEU A 265 -19.40 19.97 -3.29
CA LEU A 265 -20.30 21.11 -3.15
C LEU A 265 -19.57 22.27 -2.47
N ARG A 266 -18.87 22.03 -1.36
CA ARG A 266 -18.13 23.06 -0.61
C ARG A 266 -17.12 23.81 -1.48
N ILE A 267 -16.31 23.10 -2.26
CA ILE A 267 -15.25 23.72 -3.05
C ILE A 267 -15.82 24.44 -4.27
N MET A 268 -16.85 23.86 -4.91
CA MET A 268 -17.53 24.52 -6.02
C MET A 268 -18.28 25.78 -5.56
N GLU A 269 -18.92 25.74 -4.39
CA GLU A 269 -19.51 26.92 -3.76
C GLU A 269 -18.43 27.95 -3.41
N ASN A 270 -17.29 27.54 -2.84
CA ASN A 270 -16.18 28.44 -2.57
C ASN A 270 -15.70 29.18 -3.82
N ASP A 271 -15.50 28.47 -4.94
CA ASP A 271 -15.10 29.06 -6.22
C ASP A 271 -16.15 30.04 -6.75
N THR A 272 -17.42 29.61 -6.74
CA THR A 272 -18.54 30.45 -7.17
C THR A 272 -18.65 31.72 -6.31
N PHE A 273 -18.53 31.60 -4.99
CA PHE A 273 -18.54 32.75 -4.08
C PHE A 273 -17.30 33.63 -4.23
N GLN A 274 -16.12 33.09 -4.56
CA GLN A 274 -14.94 33.91 -4.89
C GLN A 274 -15.16 34.72 -6.18
N ARG A 275 -15.81 34.15 -7.20
CA ARG A 275 -16.20 34.88 -8.41
C ARG A 275 -17.22 35.97 -8.10
N VAL A 276 -18.22 35.67 -7.26
CA VAL A 276 -19.19 36.66 -6.76
C VAL A 276 -18.49 37.76 -5.97
N GLU A 277 -17.51 37.45 -5.10
CA GLU A 277 -16.72 38.44 -4.35
C GLU A 277 -16.00 39.40 -5.30
N ARG A 278 -15.29 38.87 -6.31
CA ARG A 278 -14.63 39.69 -7.34
C ARG A 278 -15.61 40.57 -8.12
N MET A 279 -16.80 40.06 -8.41
CA MET A 279 -17.84 40.79 -9.13
C MET A 279 -18.48 41.90 -8.28
N LEU A 280 -18.68 41.65 -6.99
CA LEU A 280 -19.33 42.56 -6.05
C LEU A 280 -18.39 43.69 -5.60
N LEU A 281 -17.09 43.41 -5.47
CA LEU A 281 -16.10 44.40 -5.04
C LEU A 281 -16.12 45.65 -5.94
N GLY A 282 -16.37 46.80 -5.31
CA GLY A 282 -16.38 48.10 -6.00
C GLY A 282 -17.70 48.49 -6.70
N LYS A 283 -18.69 47.58 -6.80
CA LYS A 283 -20.03 47.92 -7.31
C LYS A 283 -20.87 48.63 -6.24
N VAL A 284 -21.85 49.41 -6.70
CA VAL A 284 -22.79 50.19 -5.87
C VAL A 284 -24.04 49.35 -5.62
N ALA A 285 -24.43 49.21 -4.35
CA ALA A 285 -25.62 48.48 -3.96
C ALA A 285 -26.77 49.43 -3.59
N ASP A 286 -27.99 49.07 -4.02
CA ASP A 286 -29.23 49.78 -3.72
C ASP A 286 -29.86 49.30 -2.40
N GLY A 287 -29.38 48.17 -1.88
CA GLY A 287 -29.73 47.63 -0.57
C GLY A 287 -29.20 46.21 -0.38
N GLY A 288 -29.09 45.76 0.85
CA GLY A 288 -28.62 44.42 1.17
C GLY A 288 -28.78 44.05 2.65
N PRO A 289 -28.44 42.81 3.02
CA PRO A 289 -28.44 42.36 4.42
C PRO A 289 -27.56 43.25 5.31
N ASN A 290 -27.78 43.26 6.63
CA ASN A 290 -27.12 44.17 7.58
C ASN A 290 -27.38 45.69 7.38
N ARG A 291 -28.52 46.07 6.78
CA ARG A 291 -28.95 47.48 6.61
C ARG A 291 -27.95 48.32 5.80
N LEU A 292 -27.47 47.78 4.69
CA LEU A 292 -26.61 48.54 3.78
C LEU A 292 -27.38 49.74 3.19
N LYS A 293 -26.80 50.94 3.28
CA LYS A 293 -27.45 52.16 2.79
C LYS A 293 -27.44 52.18 1.24
N PRO A 294 -28.52 52.64 0.59
CA PRO A 294 -28.55 52.79 -0.86
C PRO A 294 -27.41 53.70 -1.34
N GLY A 295 -26.69 53.30 -2.39
CA GLY A 295 -25.60 54.08 -2.96
C GLY A 295 -24.21 53.81 -2.37
N THR A 296 -24.07 52.84 -1.46
CA THR A 296 -22.78 52.50 -0.83
C THR A 296 -22.00 51.51 -1.70
N LYS A 297 -20.67 51.68 -1.79
CA LYS A 297 -19.78 50.72 -2.47
C LYS A 297 -19.57 49.49 -1.59
N ILE A 298 -19.63 48.32 -2.20
CA ILE A 298 -19.36 47.05 -1.51
C ILE A 298 -17.86 46.94 -1.24
N THR A 299 -17.50 46.71 0.03
CA THR A 299 -16.12 46.54 0.50
C THR A 299 -15.87 45.10 0.96
N LYS A 300 -14.60 44.68 0.94
CA LYS A 300 -14.19 43.34 1.40
C LYS A 300 -14.56 43.07 2.87
N ALA A 301 -14.50 44.11 3.71
CA ALA A 301 -14.87 44.01 5.13
C ALA A 301 -16.37 43.71 5.31
N TYR A 302 -17.24 44.36 4.54
CA TYR A 302 -18.69 44.12 4.59
C TYR A 302 -19.07 42.71 4.13
N LEU A 303 -18.41 42.19 3.08
CA LEU A 303 -18.64 40.82 2.62
C LEU A 303 -18.16 39.78 3.65
N GLY A 304 -17.05 40.06 4.35
CA GLY A 304 -16.51 39.17 5.39
C GLY A 304 -17.36 39.07 6.66
N GLU A 305 -18.21 40.07 6.95
CA GLU A 305 -19.14 40.04 8.11
C GLU A 305 -20.44 39.28 7.82
N LEU A 306 -20.75 39.01 6.55
CA LEU A 306 -21.97 38.36 6.12
C LEU A 306 -21.77 36.86 5.89
N GLU A 307 -22.80 36.06 6.20
CA GLU A 307 -22.85 34.66 5.78
C GLU A 307 -22.96 34.58 4.25
N ARG A 308 -22.28 33.60 3.65
CA ARG A 308 -22.14 33.51 2.18
C ARG A 308 -23.47 33.41 1.43
N ASP A 309 -24.42 32.64 1.96
CA ASP A 309 -25.75 32.52 1.34
C ASP A 309 -26.48 33.88 1.24
N THR A 310 -26.22 34.80 2.18
CA THR A 310 -26.81 36.14 2.17
C THR A 310 -26.20 37.08 1.12
N TRP A 311 -25.05 36.73 0.53
CA TRP A 311 -24.45 37.53 -0.55
C TRP A 311 -25.32 37.54 -1.81
N LEU A 312 -26.11 36.47 -2.02
CA LEU A 312 -27.05 36.34 -3.13
C LEU A 312 -28.28 37.24 -3.00
N GLU A 313 -28.51 37.83 -1.81
CA GLU A 313 -29.64 38.74 -1.56
C GLU A 313 -29.27 40.21 -1.76
N ILE A 314 -28.01 40.52 -2.11
CA ILE A 314 -27.54 41.89 -2.33
C ILE A 314 -28.14 42.45 -3.61
N ARG A 315 -28.82 43.60 -3.51
CA ARG A 315 -29.40 44.31 -4.65
C ARG A 315 -28.41 45.31 -5.21
N LEU A 316 -27.99 45.09 -6.45
CA LEU A 316 -27.03 45.93 -7.17
C LEU A 316 -27.75 46.98 -8.01
N HIS A 317 -27.15 48.17 -8.11
CA HIS A 317 -27.68 49.26 -8.94
C HIS A 317 -27.52 49.00 -10.45
N SER A 318 -26.49 48.25 -10.84
CA SER A 318 -26.24 47.88 -12.24
C SER A 318 -27.13 46.70 -12.65
N GLU A 319 -27.99 46.89 -13.66
CA GLU A 319 -28.86 45.84 -14.21
C GLU A 319 -28.08 44.63 -14.72
N GLU A 320 -26.94 44.84 -15.41
CA GLU A 320 -26.07 43.75 -15.87
C GLU A 320 -25.51 42.93 -14.70
N ALA A 321 -25.09 43.61 -13.63
CA ALA A 321 -24.54 42.94 -12.45
C ALA A 321 -25.62 42.19 -11.65
N ALA A 322 -26.83 42.74 -11.59
CA ALA A 322 -27.97 42.10 -10.94
C ALA A 322 -28.41 40.83 -11.70
N ALA A 323 -28.49 40.90 -13.04
CA ALA A 323 -28.82 39.74 -13.87
C ALA A 323 -27.76 38.62 -13.76
N GLN A 324 -26.48 38.98 -13.69
CA GLN A 324 -25.39 38.03 -13.44
C GLN A 324 -25.48 37.37 -12.06
N LEU A 325 -25.84 38.14 -11.03
CA LEU A 325 -25.99 37.61 -9.67
C LEU A 325 -27.18 36.64 -9.57
N GLU A 326 -28.30 36.95 -10.24
CA GLU A 326 -29.48 36.10 -10.29
C GLU A 326 -29.21 34.78 -11.04
N THR A 327 -28.50 34.82 -12.17
CA THR A 327 -28.09 33.61 -12.89
C THR A 327 -27.17 32.72 -12.07
N ILE A 328 -26.21 33.31 -11.34
CA ILE A 328 -25.34 32.55 -10.43
C ILE A 328 -26.15 31.92 -9.28
N ALA A 329 -27.11 32.65 -8.71
CA ALA A 329 -27.98 32.12 -7.65
C ALA A 329 -28.84 30.94 -8.13
N GLU A 330 -29.39 31.02 -9.34
CA GLU A 330 -30.14 29.92 -9.95
C GLU A 330 -29.24 28.71 -10.24
N GLN A 331 -28.02 28.94 -10.72
CA GLN A 331 -27.03 27.89 -10.96
C GLN A 331 -26.66 27.14 -9.67
N ILE A 332 -26.38 27.85 -8.57
CA ILE A 332 -26.09 27.24 -7.26
C ILE A 332 -27.26 26.37 -6.80
N LYS A 333 -28.50 26.86 -6.95
CA LYS A 333 -29.69 26.11 -6.57
C LYS A 333 -29.85 24.83 -7.39
N GLN A 334 -29.73 24.92 -8.72
CA GLN A 334 -29.80 23.76 -9.61
C GLN A 334 -28.71 22.73 -9.28
N GLN A 335 -27.50 23.18 -8.97
CA GLN A 335 -26.41 22.30 -8.58
C GLN A 335 -26.71 21.61 -7.24
N ARG A 336 -27.15 22.35 -6.20
CA ARG A 336 -27.55 21.76 -4.90
C ARG A 336 -28.61 20.67 -5.07
N ASP A 337 -29.61 20.90 -5.92
CA ASP A 337 -30.66 19.92 -6.19
C ASP A 337 -30.11 18.70 -6.96
N ALA A 338 -29.26 18.90 -7.96
CA ALA A 338 -28.61 17.81 -8.69
C ALA A 338 -27.71 16.94 -7.79
N PHE A 339 -26.99 17.54 -6.84
CA PHE A 339 -26.20 16.81 -5.83
C PHE A 339 -27.09 15.97 -4.91
N ARG A 340 -28.24 16.51 -4.50
CA ARG A 340 -29.23 15.78 -3.68
C ARG A 340 -29.79 14.57 -4.43
N GLU A 341 -30.15 14.73 -5.70
CA GLU A 341 -30.63 13.62 -6.54
C GLU A 341 -29.58 12.52 -6.70
N ARG A 342 -28.32 12.90 -6.97
CA ARG A 342 -27.19 11.94 -7.05
C ARG A 342 -26.97 11.20 -5.74
N PHE A 343 -27.10 11.87 -4.60
CA PHE A 343 -26.99 11.24 -3.29
C PHE A 343 -28.10 10.20 -3.08
N GLU A 344 -29.36 10.54 -3.35
CA GLU A 344 -30.49 9.62 -3.23
C GLU A 344 -30.38 8.42 -4.20
N GLU A 345 -29.88 8.64 -5.42
CA GLU A 345 -29.64 7.55 -6.37
C GLU A 345 -28.58 6.56 -5.86
N LYS A 346 -27.45 7.07 -5.33
CA LYS A 346 -26.38 6.22 -4.76
C LYS A 346 -26.87 5.49 -3.51
N LYS A 347 -27.58 6.17 -2.62
CA LYS A 347 -28.19 5.60 -1.42
C LYS A 347 -29.16 4.46 -1.77
N ARG A 348 -30.00 4.66 -2.80
CA ARG A 348 -30.91 3.61 -3.29
C ARG A 348 -30.13 2.38 -3.79
N LYS A 349 -29.04 2.58 -4.53
CA LYS A 349 -28.21 1.46 -5.04
C LYS A 349 -27.57 0.64 -3.92
N LEU A 350 -27.09 1.29 -2.85
CA LEU A 350 -26.52 0.60 -1.68
C LEU A 350 -27.57 -0.17 -0.87
N ASN A 351 -28.81 0.32 -0.84
CA ASN A 351 -29.89 -0.35 -0.09
C ASN A 351 -30.45 -1.58 -0.82
N THR A 352 -30.38 -1.65 -2.14
CA THR A 352 -30.82 -2.81 -2.94
C THR A 352 -30.04 -4.07 -2.54
N GLY A 353 -30.72 -5.22 -2.46
CA GLY A 353 -30.08 -6.51 -2.17
C GLY A 353 -29.15 -6.99 -3.29
N ASP A 354 -28.23 -7.90 -2.93
CA ASP A 354 -27.23 -8.45 -3.86
C ASP A 354 -27.78 -9.63 -4.67
N ASP A 355 -27.29 -9.78 -5.91
CA ASP A 355 -27.58 -10.94 -6.74
C ASP A 355 -26.60 -12.09 -6.43
N LEU A 356 -27.06 -13.06 -5.62
CA LEU A 356 -26.29 -14.22 -5.18
C LEU A 356 -26.66 -15.49 -5.95
N ALA A 357 -25.68 -16.38 -6.14
CA ALA A 357 -25.85 -17.67 -6.83
C ALA A 357 -27.01 -18.51 -6.26
N PRO A 358 -27.78 -19.24 -7.10
CA PRO A 358 -28.98 -19.96 -6.68
C PRO A 358 -28.77 -20.82 -5.41
N GLY A 359 -29.68 -20.67 -4.45
CA GLY A 359 -29.59 -21.38 -3.16
C GLY A 359 -28.64 -20.75 -2.12
N VAL A 360 -27.84 -19.74 -2.46
CA VAL A 360 -27.06 -18.98 -1.45
C VAL A 360 -27.91 -17.86 -0.87
N LEU A 361 -28.16 -17.89 0.43
CA LEU A 361 -28.95 -16.87 1.14
C LEU A 361 -28.09 -15.66 1.51
N LYS A 362 -26.89 -15.93 2.02
CA LYS A 362 -25.95 -14.93 2.52
C LYS A 362 -24.51 -15.38 2.23
N MET A 363 -23.64 -14.43 1.94
CA MET A 363 -22.22 -14.65 1.74
C MET A 363 -21.43 -13.65 2.58
N VAL A 364 -20.51 -14.15 3.40
CA VAL A 364 -19.61 -13.31 4.19
C VAL A 364 -18.19 -13.52 3.67
N LYS A 365 -17.52 -12.42 3.34
CA LYS A 365 -16.10 -12.41 3.00
C LYS A 365 -15.33 -11.76 4.13
N VAL A 366 -14.29 -12.43 4.58
CA VAL A 366 -13.39 -11.94 5.62
C VAL A 366 -12.01 -11.78 5.01
N TYR A 367 -11.45 -10.57 5.11
CA TYR A 367 -10.11 -10.26 4.65
C TYR A 367 -9.16 -10.28 5.85
N VAL A 368 -8.17 -11.18 5.81
CA VAL A 368 -7.17 -11.31 6.87
C VAL A 368 -5.83 -10.84 6.32
N ALA A 369 -5.25 -9.81 6.95
CA ALA A 369 -3.91 -9.34 6.63
C ALA A 369 -2.87 -10.02 7.52
N THR A 370 -1.88 -10.62 6.88
CA THR A 370 -0.74 -11.27 7.52
C THR A 370 0.53 -10.51 7.19
N LYS A 371 1.31 -10.15 8.21
CA LYS A 371 2.67 -9.63 8.02
C LYS A 371 3.65 -10.81 7.98
N ARG A 372 4.30 -11.01 6.83
CA ARG A 372 5.28 -12.08 6.63
C ARG A 372 6.68 -11.50 6.61
N ARG A 373 7.42 -11.72 7.70
CA ARG A 373 8.83 -11.35 7.80
C ARG A 373 9.68 -12.23 6.88
N ILE A 374 10.91 -11.82 6.66
CA ILE A 374 11.89 -12.62 5.92
C ILE A 374 12.44 -13.71 6.85
N GLN A 375 12.62 -14.93 6.34
CA GLN A 375 13.12 -16.06 7.13
C GLN A 375 13.94 -17.04 6.28
N PRO A 376 14.73 -17.94 6.91
CA PRO A 376 15.46 -18.97 6.19
C PRO A 376 14.52 -19.82 5.34
N GLY A 377 14.93 -20.11 4.11
CA GLY A 377 14.10 -20.79 3.10
C GLY A 377 13.37 -19.85 2.14
N ASP A 378 13.22 -18.57 2.47
CA ASP A 378 12.69 -17.58 1.52
C ASP A 378 13.66 -17.36 0.36
N LYS A 379 13.08 -17.07 -0.82
CA LYS A 379 13.86 -16.86 -2.04
C LYS A 379 14.04 -15.37 -2.32
N MET A 380 15.29 -14.96 -2.49
CA MET A 380 15.66 -13.62 -2.92
C MET A 380 16.33 -13.64 -4.29
N ALA A 381 16.34 -12.49 -4.96
CA ALA A 381 17.08 -12.32 -6.20
C ALA A 381 17.54 -10.87 -6.40
N GLY A 382 18.68 -10.69 -7.08
CA GLY A 382 19.00 -9.44 -7.74
C GLY A 382 18.44 -9.37 -9.15
N ARG A 383 18.60 -8.22 -9.81
CA ARG A 383 18.10 -7.99 -11.19
C ARG A 383 18.91 -8.72 -12.27
N HIS A 384 20.12 -9.19 -11.93
CA HIS A 384 21.05 -9.84 -12.84
C HIS A 384 20.94 -11.37 -12.89
N GLY A 385 19.77 -11.90 -12.49
CA GLY A 385 19.50 -13.35 -12.48
C GLY A 385 20.21 -14.11 -11.34
N ASN A 386 20.90 -13.42 -10.44
CA ASN A 386 21.45 -13.97 -9.20
C ASN A 386 20.29 -14.27 -8.23
N LYS A 387 19.84 -15.52 -8.22
CA LYS A 387 18.79 -16.00 -7.32
C LYS A 387 19.44 -16.78 -6.19
N GLY A 388 18.86 -16.70 -5.01
CA GLY A 388 19.33 -17.47 -3.87
C GLY A 388 18.26 -17.71 -2.83
N VAL A 389 18.54 -18.66 -1.95
CA VAL A 389 17.69 -19.00 -0.81
C VAL A 389 18.41 -18.55 0.44
N ILE A 390 17.69 -17.93 1.37
CA ILE A 390 18.27 -17.50 2.64
C ILE A 390 18.59 -18.75 3.44
N SER A 391 19.87 -18.95 3.76
CA SER A 391 20.31 -20.11 4.55
C SER A 391 20.25 -19.83 6.04
N THR A 392 20.65 -18.63 6.44
CA THR A 392 20.71 -18.23 7.84
C THR A 392 20.60 -16.72 7.99
N ILE A 393 20.11 -16.29 9.15
CA ILE A 393 20.11 -14.91 9.59
C ILE A 393 21.16 -14.79 10.69
N VAL A 394 22.17 -13.95 10.47
CA VAL A 394 23.33 -13.82 11.36
C VAL A 394 23.21 -12.55 12.21
N PRO A 395 23.50 -12.61 13.53
CA PRO A 395 23.53 -11.42 14.38
C PRO A 395 24.44 -10.33 13.84
N VAL A 396 24.14 -9.07 14.15
CA VAL A 396 24.84 -7.92 13.58
C VAL A 396 26.33 -7.89 13.98
N GLU A 397 26.63 -8.31 15.20
CA GLU A 397 27.98 -8.41 15.76
C GLU A 397 28.86 -9.44 15.05
N ASP A 398 28.25 -10.48 14.47
CA ASP A 398 28.96 -11.54 13.76
C ASP A 398 29.24 -11.16 12.29
N MET A 399 28.60 -10.12 11.77
CA MET A 399 28.72 -9.73 10.36
C MET A 399 30.08 -9.09 10.06
N PRO A 400 30.62 -9.27 8.84
CA PRO A 400 31.74 -8.46 8.38
C PRO A 400 31.42 -6.97 8.46
N PHE A 401 32.38 -6.19 8.94
CA PHE A 401 32.26 -4.72 9.04
C PHE A 401 33.48 -4.01 8.45
N ASP A 402 33.32 -2.74 8.08
CA ASP A 402 34.40 -1.91 7.51
C ASP A 402 35.21 -1.18 8.59
N ALA A 403 36.21 -0.39 8.16
CA ALA A 403 37.03 0.39 9.09
C ALA A 403 36.26 1.44 9.92
N GLU A 404 35.04 1.79 9.52
CA GLU A 404 34.16 2.71 10.24
C GLU A 404 33.19 1.99 11.19
N GLY A 405 33.28 0.66 11.28
CA GLY A 405 32.41 -0.14 12.13
C GLY A 405 31.03 -0.43 11.53
N VAL A 406 30.80 -0.11 10.25
CA VAL A 406 29.49 -0.31 9.63
C VAL A 406 29.41 -1.75 9.08
N PRO A 407 28.47 -2.58 9.57
CA PRO A 407 28.33 -3.96 9.13
C PRO A 407 27.72 -4.06 7.72
N VAL A 408 27.98 -5.19 7.07
CA VAL A 408 27.36 -5.59 5.80
C VAL A 408 25.96 -6.15 6.06
N ASP A 409 25.00 -5.92 5.16
CA ASP A 409 23.64 -6.45 5.30
C ASP A 409 23.49 -7.86 4.72
N VAL A 410 24.16 -8.14 3.60
CA VAL A 410 24.05 -9.41 2.85
C VAL A 410 25.42 -9.86 2.38
N VAL A 411 25.74 -11.14 2.56
CA VAL A 411 26.99 -11.72 2.03
C VAL A 411 26.66 -12.67 0.88
N LEU A 412 27.20 -12.38 -0.30
CA LEU A 412 27.02 -13.18 -1.52
C LEU A 412 28.30 -13.93 -1.88
N ASN A 413 28.11 -15.12 -2.46
CA ASN A 413 29.23 -15.95 -2.90
C ASN A 413 29.87 -15.38 -4.18
N PRO A 414 31.17 -15.05 -4.18
CA PRO A 414 31.85 -14.53 -5.37
C PRO A 414 31.94 -15.57 -6.50
N LEU A 415 31.91 -16.87 -6.18
CA LEU A 415 32.07 -17.95 -7.16
C LEU A 415 30.89 -18.04 -8.15
N GLY A 416 29.71 -17.54 -7.75
CA GLY A 416 28.53 -17.51 -8.62
C GLY A 416 28.64 -16.53 -9.79
N VAL A 417 29.51 -15.51 -9.70
CA VAL A 417 29.63 -14.45 -10.72
C VAL A 417 30.36 -14.95 -11.98
N PRO A 418 31.57 -15.55 -11.89
CA PRO A 418 32.28 -16.01 -13.09
C PRO A 418 31.53 -17.11 -13.83
N SER A 419 30.93 -18.07 -13.11
CA SER A 419 30.24 -19.20 -13.73
C SER A 419 28.98 -18.79 -14.51
N ARG A 420 28.31 -17.71 -14.10
CA ARG A 420 27.08 -17.23 -14.74
C ARG A 420 27.30 -16.06 -15.71
N MET A 421 28.51 -15.54 -15.77
CA MET A 421 28.91 -14.40 -16.61
C MET A 421 28.03 -13.15 -16.41
N ASN A 422 27.47 -12.95 -15.22
CA ASN A 422 26.60 -11.82 -14.90
C ASN A 422 27.38 -10.73 -14.14
N VAL A 423 28.39 -10.17 -14.81
CA VAL A 423 29.31 -9.14 -14.28
C VAL A 423 28.59 -7.83 -13.92
N GLY A 424 27.43 -7.57 -14.55
CA GLY A 424 26.62 -6.37 -14.28
C GLY A 424 26.29 -6.17 -12.80
N GLN A 425 26.12 -7.23 -12.02
CA GLN A 425 25.85 -7.12 -10.58
C GLN A 425 27.03 -6.51 -9.80
N VAL A 426 28.27 -6.72 -10.26
CA VAL A 426 29.48 -6.14 -9.64
C VAL A 426 29.55 -4.66 -9.98
N LEU A 427 29.27 -4.30 -11.24
CA LEU A 427 29.19 -2.90 -11.66
C LEU A 427 28.08 -2.14 -10.92
N GLU A 428 26.91 -2.77 -10.75
CA GLU A 428 25.81 -2.24 -9.94
C GLU A 428 26.28 -1.99 -8.49
N THR A 429 27.01 -2.95 -7.91
CA THR A 429 27.53 -2.86 -6.54
C THR A 429 28.48 -1.68 -6.38
N HIS A 430 29.42 -1.50 -7.31
CA HIS A 430 30.36 -0.38 -7.30
C HIS A 430 29.66 0.98 -7.47
N LEU A 431 28.77 1.09 -8.45
CA LEU A 431 28.02 2.32 -8.70
C LEU A 431 27.06 2.63 -7.54
N GLY A 432 26.44 1.62 -6.95
CA GLY A 432 25.61 1.76 -5.76
C GLY A 432 26.40 2.22 -4.55
N TRP A 433 27.66 1.79 -4.41
CA TRP A 433 28.53 2.28 -3.34
C TRP A 433 28.88 3.76 -3.54
N ALA A 434 29.24 4.16 -4.77
CA ALA A 434 29.46 5.55 -5.11
C ALA A 434 28.22 6.41 -4.81
N ALA A 435 27.05 5.98 -5.27
CA ALA A 435 25.76 6.65 -5.04
C ALA A 435 25.48 6.88 -3.54
N LYS A 436 25.69 5.84 -2.70
CA LYS A 436 25.50 5.96 -1.25
C LYS A 436 26.53 6.89 -0.62
N GLY A 437 27.80 6.80 -1.04
CA GLY A 437 28.87 7.65 -0.53
C GLY A 437 28.65 9.13 -0.85
N LEU A 438 28.20 9.44 -2.08
CA LEU A 438 27.80 10.80 -2.46
C LEU A 438 26.65 11.33 -1.60
N GLY A 439 25.63 10.52 -1.35
CA GLY A 439 24.51 10.89 -0.47
C GLY A 439 24.97 11.19 0.96
N ARG A 440 25.88 10.37 1.51
CA ARG A 440 26.48 10.63 2.82
C ARG A 440 27.23 11.95 2.85
N ARG A 441 28.02 12.27 1.82
CA ARG A 441 28.71 13.57 1.72
C ARG A 441 27.73 14.74 1.71
N ILE A 442 26.61 14.63 1.00
CA ILE A 442 25.55 15.64 1.01
C ILE A 442 24.96 15.79 2.42
N GLY A 443 24.69 14.68 3.10
CA GLY A 443 24.22 14.66 4.49
C GLY A 443 25.19 15.36 5.45
N ASP A 444 26.48 15.00 5.39
CA ASP A 444 27.52 15.62 6.22
C ASP A 444 27.60 17.14 5.98
N MET A 445 27.46 17.59 4.73
CA MET A 445 27.43 19.02 4.38
C MET A 445 26.19 19.74 4.93
N LEU A 446 25.02 19.09 4.92
CA LEU A 446 23.80 19.63 5.51
C LEU A 446 23.89 19.72 7.04
N GLU A 447 24.42 18.68 7.70
CA GLU A 447 24.64 18.68 9.15
C GLU A 447 25.64 19.77 9.58
N ALA A 448 26.69 19.97 8.79
CA ALA A 448 27.67 21.04 9.00
C ALA A 448 27.12 22.45 8.69
N LYS A 449 25.87 22.57 8.23
CA LYS A 449 25.25 23.83 7.78
C LYS A 449 26.11 24.56 6.76
N ALA A 450 26.63 23.82 5.79
CA ALA A 450 27.42 24.38 4.69
C ALA A 450 26.63 25.49 3.96
N LYS A 451 27.35 26.42 3.33
CA LYS A 451 26.68 27.48 2.55
C LYS A 451 25.98 26.83 1.36
N ILE A 452 24.83 27.38 0.97
CA ILE A 452 24.04 26.89 -0.18
C ILE A 452 24.89 26.85 -1.46
N ASN A 453 25.80 27.82 -1.63
CA ASN A 453 26.73 27.83 -2.77
C ASN A 453 27.65 26.60 -2.81
N ASP A 454 28.12 26.12 -1.66
CA ASP A 454 29.00 24.95 -1.57
C ASP A 454 28.21 23.67 -1.92
N LEU A 455 26.95 23.60 -1.49
CA LEU A 455 26.02 22.51 -1.88
C LEU A 455 25.75 22.52 -3.38
N ARG A 456 25.44 23.68 -3.97
CA ARG A 456 25.21 23.83 -5.41
C ARG A 456 26.46 23.45 -6.20
N GLU A 457 27.66 23.87 -5.78
CA GLU A 457 28.92 23.49 -6.45
C GLU A 457 29.16 21.97 -6.37
N PHE A 458 28.83 21.34 -5.24
CA PHE A 458 28.93 19.90 -5.11
C PHE A 458 27.93 19.15 -6.00
N LEU A 459 26.66 19.59 -6.02
CA LEU A 459 25.63 19.02 -6.90
C LEU A 459 25.99 19.20 -8.38
N GLU A 460 26.54 20.34 -8.77
CA GLU A 460 27.03 20.59 -10.13
C GLU A 460 28.08 19.57 -10.54
N LYS A 461 29.02 19.23 -9.64
CA LYS A 461 30.03 18.19 -9.88
C LYS A 461 29.43 16.79 -9.97
N VAL A 462 28.34 16.52 -9.27
CA VAL A 462 27.65 15.21 -9.28
C VAL A 462 26.83 15.03 -10.55
N TYR A 463 26.02 16.02 -10.94
CA TYR A 463 25.09 15.92 -12.06
C TYR A 463 25.72 16.26 -13.41
N ASN A 464 26.61 17.26 -13.48
CA ASN A 464 27.06 17.83 -14.76
C ASN A 464 28.48 17.40 -15.17
N SER A 465 29.07 16.41 -14.48
CA SER A 465 30.36 15.84 -14.86
C SER A 465 30.30 14.93 -16.09
N SER A 466 29.18 14.24 -16.30
CA SER A 466 29.03 13.20 -17.33
C SER A 466 27.55 13.00 -17.68
N GLY A 467 27.25 12.71 -18.95
CA GLY A 467 25.89 12.43 -19.42
C GLY A 467 25.02 13.66 -19.67
N LYS A 468 23.73 13.59 -19.32
CA LYS A 468 22.75 14.66 -19.51
C LYS A 468 23.01 15.79 -18.53
N LYS A 469 23.15 17.01 -19.04
CA LYS A 469 23.30 18.21 -18.21
C LYS A 469 21.95 18.66 -17.66
N GLU A 470 21.92 18.95 -16.37
CA GLU A 470 20.77 19.49 -15.65
C GLU A 470 21.04 20.94 -15.23
N ASP A 471 20.02 21.80 -15.31
CA ASP A 471 20.15 23.23 -14.96
C ASP A 471 19.72 23.51 -13.52
N LEU A 472 20.67 23.35 -12.60
CA LEU A 472 20.49 23.61 -11.17
C LEU A 472 20.35 25.10 -10.83
N SER A 473 20.55 26.02 -11.79
CA SER A 473 20.45 27.47 -11.55
C SER A 473 19.01 27.96 -11.46
N THR A 474 18.07 27.21 -12.03
CA THR A 474 16.62 27.52 -12.01
C THR A 474 15.97 27.28 -10.65
N PHE A 475 16.59 26.45 -9.81
CA PHE A 475 16.06 26.06 -8.51
C PHE A 475 16.23 27.17 -7.49
N SER A 476 15.17 27.44 -6.74
CA SER A 476 15.21 28.27 -5.53
C SER A 476 16.06 27.62 -4.43
N ASP A 477 16.45 28.42 -3.44
CA ASP A 477 17.25 27.93 -2.32
C ASP A 477 16.51 26.89 -1.46
N GLU A 478 15.19 27.02 -1.35
CA GLU A 478 14.34 26.06 -0.63
C GLU A 478 14.28 24.72 -1.37
N GLU A 479 14.08 24.74 -2.69
CA GLU A 479 14.05 23.53 -3.53
C GLU A 479 15.40 22.80 -3.55
N VAL A 480 16.52 23.52 -3.50
CA VAL A 480 17.85 22.89 -3.40
C VAL A 480 18.02 22.17 -2.08
N VAL A 481 17.58 22.76 -0.96
CA VAL A 481 17.65 22.10 0.35
C VAL A 481 16.76 20.86 0.36
N GLU A 482 15.53 20.95 -0.17
CA GLU A 482 14.63 19.80 -0.28
C GLU A 482 15.23 18.68 -1.16
N LEU A 483 15.83 19.03 -2.30
CA LEU A 483 16.55 18.09 -3.15
C LEU A 483 17.69 17.42 -2.37
N CYS A 484 18.53 18.18 -1.67
CA CYS A 484 19.62 17.61 -0.88
C CYS A 484 19.11 16.68 0.23
N LEU A 485 18.00 17.02 0.90
CA LEU A 485 17.39 16.15 1.91
C LEU A 485 16.98 14.79 1.33
N ASN A 486 16.40 14.79 0.13
CA ASN A 486 16.04 13.55 -0.58
C ASN A 486 17.29 12.74 -0.99
N LEU A 487 18.37 13.41 -1.38
CA LEU A 487 19.62 12.77 -1.83
C LEU A 487 20.51 12.26 -0.68
N CYS A 488 20.26 12.62 0.58
CA CYS A 488 21.06 12.20 1.74
C CYS A 488 21.17 10.68 1.86
N ASN A 489 20.10 9.96 1.52
CA ASN A 489 20.07 8.51 1.59
C ASN A 489 20.84 7.81 0.46
N GLY A 490 21.36 8.56 -0.51
CA GLY A 490 22.08 8.08 -1.68
C GLY A 490 21.57 8.80 -2.92
N VAL A 491 22.48 9.17 -3.82
CA VAL A 491 22.13 9.83 -5.08
C VAL A 491 21.59 8.80 -6.07
N PRO A 492 20.31 8.87 -6.51
CA PRO A 492 19.78 7.95 -7.50
C PRO A 492 20.53 8.10 -8.82
N MET A 493 21.14 7.00 -9.29
CA MET A 493 21.89 6.96 -10.55
C MET A 493 21.09 6.19 -11.60
N ALA A 494 20.97 6.73 -12.81
CA ALA A 494 20.38 6.05 -13.96
C ALA A 494 21.48 5.60 -14.94
N THR A 495 21.42 4.34 -15.36
CA THR A 495 22.28 3.75 -16.39
C THR A 495 21.40 3.10 -17.46
N PRO A 496 21.06 3.82 -18.56
CA PRO A 496 20.24 3.29 -19.64
C PRO A 496 20.77 2.00 -20.24
N VAL A 497 19.87 1.21 -20.84
CA VAL A 497 20.23 -0.06 -21.47
C VAL A 497 21.04 0.23 -22.74
N PHE A 498 22.25 -0.33 -22.83
CA PHE A 498 23.23 -0.13 -23.91
C PHE A 498 23.85 1.27 -24.04
N ASP A 499 23.43 2.23 -23.22
CA ASP A 499 24.01 3.58 -23.11
C ASP A 499 24.27 3.91 -21.63
N GLY A 500 24.93 2.97 -20.96
CA GLY A 500 25.12 2.98 -19.52
C GLY A 500 26.43 3.64 -19.06
N ALA A 501 26.57 3.79 -17.75
CA ALA A 501 27.78 4.34 -17.15
C ALA A 501 29.01 3.48 -17.47
N THR A 502 30.07 4.13 -17.94
CA THR A 502 31.36 3.50 -18.22
C THR A 502 32.15 3.26 -16.92
N GLU A 503 33.12 2.35 -16.97
CA GLU A 503 33.96 2.06 -15.80
C GLU A 503 34.73 3.30 -15.30
N THR A 504 35.18 4.15 -16.23
CA THR A 504 35.87 5.42 -15.90
C THR A 504 34.97 6.39 -15.15
N GLU A 505 33.69 6.48 -15.51
CA GLU A 505 32.72 7.31 -14.81
C GLU A 505 32.42 6.75 -13.41
N ILE A 506 32.26 5.43 -13.27
CA ILE A 506 32.06 4.78 -11.96
C ILE A 506 33.25 5.06 -11.02
N ARG A 507 34.48 4.94 -11.52
CA ARG A 507 35.69 5.24 -10.73
C ARG A 507 35.76 6.71 -10.32
N SER A 508 35.37 7.61 -11.22
CA SER A 508 35.33 9.06 -10.94
C SER A 508 34.30 9.38 -9.85
N MET A 509 33.14 8.71 -9.87
CA MET A 509 32.11 8.85 -8.84
C MET A 509 32.53 8.26 -7.50
N LEU A 510 33.26 7.13 -7.48
CA LEU A 510 33.85 6.57 -6.26
C LEU A 510 34.86 7.55 -5.65
N GLU A 511 35.72 8.16 -6.47
CA GLU A 511 36.68 9.17 -6.01
C GLU A 511 35.97 10.41 -5.47
N LEU A 512 34.94 10.90 -6.16
CA LEU A 512 34.10 12.00 -5.68
C LEU A 512 33.40 11.64 -4.35
N ALA A 513 33.08 10.36 -4.13
CA ALA A 513 32.54 9.87 -2.87
C ALA A 513 33.59 9.64 -1.77
N GLN A 514 34.88 9.89 -2.03
CA GLN A 514 36.02 9.55 -1.15
C GLN A 514 36.15 8.05 -0.86
N LEU A 515 35.76 7.20 -1.83
CA LEU A 515 35.84 5.75 -1.76
C LEU A 515 36.98 5.21 -2.64
N PRO A 516 37.49 3.99 -2.36
CA PRO A 516 38.50 3.36 -3.20
C PRO A 516 38.01 3.15 -4.64
N GLN A 517 38.77 3.60 -5.64
CA GLN A 517 38.44 3.42 -7.06
C GLN A 517 38.33 1.94 -7.48
N SER A 518 38.90 1.01 -6.70
CA SER A 518 38.78 -0.43 -6.94
C SER A 518 37.38 -0.99 -6.65
N GLY A 519 36.54 -0.26 -5.91
CA GLY A 519 35.27 -0.78 -5.40
C GLY A 519 35.45 -1.85 -4.31
N GLN A 520 36.65 -1.92 -3.71
CA GLN A 520 36.97 -2.88 -2.66
C GLN A 520 37.42 -2.18 -1.37
N ALA A 521 37.04 -2.75 -0.23
CA ALA A 521 37.45 -2.29 1.10
C ALA A 521 38.07 -3.43 1.90
N THR A 522 38.92 -3.08 2.87
CA THR A 522 39.30 -4.00 3.94
C THR A 522 38.10 -4.16 4.87
N LEU A 523 37.68 -5.40 5.07
CA LEU A 523 36.66 -5.77 6.06
C LEU A 523 37.32 -6.51 7.23
N TYR A 524 36.62 -6.54 8.35
CA TYR A 524 37.00 -7.23 9.58
C TYR A 524 35.95 -8.29 9.89
N ASP A 525 36.38 -9.44 10.41
CA ASP A 525 35.49 -10.49 10.89
C ASP A 525 34.81 -10.03 12.19
N GLY A 526 33.48 -10.00 12.23
CA GLY A 526 32.71 -9.63 13.41
C GLY A 526 33.00 -10.51 14.64
N ARG A 527 33.37 -11.78 14.42
CA ARG A 527 33.60 -12.75 15.50
C ARG A 527 34.97 -12.62 16.16
N THR A 528 36.00 -12.36 15.37
CA THR A 528 37.39 -12.32 15.85
C THR A 528 37.94 -10.90 15.95
N GLY A 529 37.38 -9.95 15.20
CA GLY A 529 37.90 -8.60 15.03
C GLY A 529 39.11 -8.51 14.09
N GLU A 530 39.56 -9.63 13.52
CA GLU A 530 40.72 -9.66 12.61
C GLU A 530 40.33 -9.17 11.21
N ALA A 531 41.27 -8.46 10.56
CA ALA A 531 41.09 -8.02 9.19
C ALA A 531 41.19 -9.21 8.22
N PHE A 532 40.34 -9.24 7.19
CA PHE A 532 40.48 -10.21 6.11
C PHE A 532 41.76 -9.95 5.30
N GLU A 533 42.45 -11.04 4.91
CA GLU A 533 43.75 -10.97 4.22
C GLU A 533 43.71 -10.21 2.89
N ARG A 534 42.55 -10.19 2.22
CA ARG A 534 42.36 -9.57 0.90
C ARG A 534 41.22 -8.55 0.96
N PRO A 535 41.34 -7.44 0.22
CA PRO A 535 40.24 -6.49 0.10
C PRO A 535 39.05 -7.15 -0.62
N ILE A 536 37.86 -6.83 -0.15
CA ILE A 536 36.60 -7.46 -0.58
C ILE A 536 35.77 -6.41 -1.32
N THR A 537 35.11 -6.82 -2.40
CA THR A 537 34.15 -5.96 -3.09
C THR A 537 32.93 -5.73 -2.20
N VAL A 538 32.67 -4.48 -1.89
CA VAL A 538 31.56 -4.02 -1.05
C VAL A 538 30.80 -2.94 -1.79
N GLY A 539 29.49 -2.88 -1.60
CA GLY A 539 28.70 -1.79 -2.14
C GLY A 539 27.22 -2.01 -1.95
N TYR A 540 26.41 -1.36 -2.78
CA TYR A 540 24.95 -1.48 -2.70
C TYR A 540 24.39 -2.13 -3.95
N MET A 541 23.61 -3.19 -3.76
CA MET A 541 22.89 -3.87 -4.83
C MET A 541 21.39 -3.87 -4.54
N TYR A 542 20.58 -3.74 -5.58
CA TYR A 542 19.14 -3.78 -5.47
C TYR A 542 18.64 -5.24 -5.40
N MET A 543 18.12 -5.62 -4.24
CA MET A 543 17.66 -6.97 -3.93
C MET A 543 16.13 -7.04 -3.82
N LEU A 544 15.55 -8.12 -4.32
CA LEU A 544 14.12 -8.39 -4.31
C LEU A 544 13.81 -9.64 -3.48
N LYS A 545 12.73 -9.59 -2.70
CA LYS A 545 12.10 -10.78 -2.11
C LYS A 545 11.09 -11.33 -3.12
N LEU A 546 11.27 -12.58 -3.56
CA LEU A 546 10.35 -13.20 -4.50
C LEU A 546 9.12 -13.75 -3.77
N ASN A 547 7.99 -13.86 -4.47
CA ASN A 547 6.76 -14.47 -3.95
C ASN A 547 6.84 -16.01 -3.89
N HIS A 548 7.99 -16.51 -3.44
CA HIS A 548 8.32 -17.92 -3.25
C HIS A 548 8.70 -18.12 -1.79
N LEU A 549 7.72 -17.93 -0.93
CA LEU A 549 7.88 -17.96 0.52
C LEU A 549 7.93 -19.40 1.02
N VAL A 550 8.72 -19.65 2.06
CA VAL A 550 8.85 -20.99 2.64
C VAL A 550 7.55 -21.46 3.28
N ASP A 551 6.80 -20.57 3.94
CA ASP A 551 5.52 -20.90 4.61
C ASP A 551 4.47 -21.46 3.64
N ASP A 552 4.44 -20.94 2.41
CA ASP A 552 3.50 -21.44 1.40
C ASP A 552 3.90 -22.83 0.90
N LYS A 553 5.20 -23.14 0.92
CA LYS A 553 5.77 -24.39 0.41
C LYS A 553 5.86 -25.50 1.44
N MET A 554 5.94 -25.16 2.72
CA MET A 554 5.97 -26.16 3.78
C MET A 554 4.63 -26.90 3.81
N HIS A 555 4.70 -28.23 3.73
CA HIS A 555 3.54 -29.11 3.78
C HIS A 555 3.91 -30.46 4.40
N ALA A 556 3.17 -30.85 5.42
CA ALA A 556 3.34 -32.12 6.11
C ALA A 556 1.95 -32.76 6.32
N ARG A 557 1.90 -34.09 6.20
CA ARG A 557 0.67 -34.87 6.41
C ARG A 557 1.01 -36.13 7.21
N SER A 558 0.25 -36.37 8.28
CA SER A 558 0.19 -37.67 8.96
C SER A 558 -0.96 -38.50 8.41
N THR A 559 -2.20 -38.11 8.72
CA THR A 559 -3.46 -38.69 8.24
C THR A 559 -4.37 -37.58 7.72
N GLY A 560 -5.26 -37.88 6.78
CA GLY A 560 -6.12 -36.86 6.17
C GLY A 560 -7.21 -37.47 5.31
N PRO A 561 -7.93 -36.65 4.53
CA PRO A 561 -8.99 -37.14 3.66
C PRO A 561 -8.45 -38.06 2.56
N TYR A 562 -9.33 -38.94 2.10
CA TYR A 562 -9.07 -39.93 1.06
C TYR A 562 -10.06 -39.73 -0.09
N SER A 563 -9.59 -40.02 -1.29
CA SER A 563 -10.42 -40.11 -2.48
C SER A 563 -11.42 -41.25 -2.32
N LEU A 564 -12.70 -40.97 -2.55
CA LEU A 564 -13.76 -41.98 -2.47
C LEU A 564 -13.58 -43.12 -3.47
N VAL A 565 -13.01 -42.82 -4.64
CA VAL A 565 -12.86 -43.80 -5.72
C VAL A 565 -11.61 -44.65 -5.53
N THR A 566 -10.45 -44.01 -5.34
CA THR A 566 -9.15 -44.72 -5.31
C THR A 566 -8.73 -45.13 -3.91
N GLN A 567 -9.40 -44.63 -2.87
CA GLN A 567 -9.01 -44.81 -1.46
C GLN A 567 -7.57 -44.37 -1.18
N GLN A 568 -7.03 -43.48 -2.02
CA GLN A 568 -5.72 -42.86 -1.83
C GLN A 568 -5.85 -41.52 -1.11
N PRO A 569 -4.81 -41.09 -0.40
CA PRO A 569 -4.66 -39.70 0.02
C PRO A 569 -5.05 -38.73 -1.10
N LEU A 570 -5.83 -37.68 -0.77
CA LEU A 570 -6.03 -36.58 -1.70
C LEU A 570 -4.69 -35.92 -2.07
N GLY A 571 -4.66 -35.20 -3.19
CA GLY A 571 -3.48 -34.44 -3.63
C GLY A 571 -3.53 -32.97 -3.19
N GLY A 572 -2.36 -32.39 -2.91
CA GLY A 572 -2.18 -30.95 -2.69
C GLY A 572 -2.45 -30.45 -1.25
N LYS A 573 -1.78 -29.36 -0.88
CA LYS A 573 -1.81 -28.77 0.48
C LYS A 573 -3.22 -28.35 0.92
N ALA A 574 -4.01 -27.75 0.02
CA ALA A 574 -5.36 -27.26 0.31
C ALA A 574 -6.34 -28.37 0.77
N GLN A 575 -6.08 -29.62 0.39
CA GLN A 575 -6.88 -30.79 0.78
C GLN A 575 -6.17 -31.66 1.81
N PHE A 576 -5.12 -31.12 2.45
CA PHE A 576 -4.24 -31.85 3.35
C PHE A 576 -3.73 -33.16 2.71
N GLY A 577 -3.31 -33.07 1.44
CA GLY A 577 -2.98 -34.19 0.59
C GLY A 577 -1.63 -34.84 0.87
N GLY A 578 -1.39 -36.05 0.35
CA GLY A 578 -0.10 -36.74 0.47
C GLY A 578 0.88 -36.35 -0.65
N GLN A 579 2.18 -36.54 -0.43
CA GLN A 579 3.16 -36.52 -1.52
C GLN A 579 2.94 -37.72 -2.45
N ARG A 580 3.13 -37.49 -3.75
CA ARG A 580 3.09 -38.56 -4.73
C ARG A 580 4.41 -39.32 -4.69
N PHE A 581 4.34 -40.61 -4.38
CA PHE A 581 5.45 -41.55 -4.55
C PHE A 581 5.27 -42.21 -5.93
N GLY A 582 6.09 -41.81 -6.90
CA GLY A 582 5.97 -42.21 -8.29
C GLY A 582 6.81 -43.43 -8.63
N GLU A 583 6.83 -43.79 -9.92
CA GLU A 583 7.55 -44.96 -10.41
C GLU A 583 9.06 -44.86 -10.23
N MET A 584 9.65 -43.67 -10.33
CA MET A 584 11.10 -43.49 -10.15
C MET A 584 11.55 -43.60 -8.70
N GLU A 585 10.63 -43.42 -7.75
CA GLU A 585 10.92 -43.49 -6.33
C GLU A 585 10.75 -44.90 -5.74
N VAL A 586 10.03 -45.80 -6.44
CA VAL A 586 9.84 -47.22 -6.09
C VAL A 586 11.06 -48.03 -6.51
#